data_AF-A0AAV2HJC8-F1
#
_entry.id   AF-A0AAV2HJC8-F1
#
_cell.length_a   1.000
_cell.length_b   1.000
_cell.length_c   1.000
_cell.angle_alpha   90.00
_cell.angle_beta   90.00
_cell.angle_gamma   90.00
#
_symmetry.space_group_name_H-M   'P 1'
#
loop_
_entity.id
_entity.type
_entity.pdbx_description
1 polymer ?
#
loop_
_entity_poly.entity_id
_entity_poly.type
_entity_poly.pdbx_seq_one_letter_code
_entity_poly.pdbx_strand_id
1 'polypeptide(L)'
;MPHLFLNLGSELGAPERRQPVVISTMLTWVYLAAAICTASAFLRYQGAIPNGDIVPDPCRIGDWPGVGHFSSNGAGPRNEFGLDFAAAGHVWTQSLCQKDSDRDGRTNGQELGDPTCRWTPTSTISLAAPTTHPGICEPIGSSACAWQAFLC
;
A
#
# COMPACT_ATOMS: atom_id res chain seq x y z
N MET A 1 -38.17 33.70 -68.68
CA MET A 1 -37.35 32.47 -68.78
C MET A 1 -35.91 32.87 -69.13
N PRO A 2 -34.84 32.33 -68.53
CA PRO A 2 -34.62 31.76 -67.18
C PRO A 2 -33.56 32.58 -66.38
N HIS A 3 -33.76 32.80 -65.08
CA HIS A 3 -33.12 32.16 -63.91
C HIS A 3 -31.66 32.53 -63.59
N LEU A 4 -31.54 33.48 -62.67
CA LEU A 4 -30.40 33.72 -61.79
C LEU A 4 -30.45 32.69 -60.65
N PHE A 5 -29.43 31.83 -60.52
CA PHE A 5 -29.24 31.00 -59.32
C PHE A 5 -27.84 31.26 -58.73
N LEU A 6 -27.85 31.91 -57.57
CA LEU A 6 -26.70 32.06 -56.66
C LEU A 6 -26.39 30.71 -56.03
N ASN A 7 -25.16 30.23 -56.22
CA ASN A 7 -24.67 29.02 -55.58
C ASN A 7 -24.00 29.39 -54.25
N LEU A 8 -24.78 29.45 -53.17
CA LEU A 8 -24.26 29.53 -51.79
C LEU A 8 -24.08 28.11 -51.27
N GLY A 9 -22.92 27.53 -51.56
CA GLY A 9 -22.47 26.29 -50.92
C GLY A 9 -22.32 26.51 -49.42
N SER A 10 -23.28 26.03 -48.66
CA SER A 10 -23.21 25.98 -47.19
C SER A 10 -22.35 24.78 -46.80
N GLU A 11 -21.14 25.03 -46.29
CA GLU A 11 -20.34 24.02 -45.60
C GLU A 11 -21.00 23.71 -44.24
N LEU A 12 -22.04 22.89 -44.26
CA LEU A 12 -22.49 22.19 -43.06
C LEU A 12 -21.53 21.02 -42.81
N GLY A 13 -20.39 21.32 -42.20
CA GLY A 13 -19.48 20.30 -41.67
C GLY A 13 -20.26 19.38 -40.73
N ALA A 14 -20.29 18.09 -41.06
CA ALA A 14 -20.92 17.07 -40.23
C ALA A 14 -20.30 17.08 -38.82
N PRO A 15 -21.08 16.83 -37.74
CA PRO A 15 -20.53 16.77 -36.40
C PRO A 15 -19.48 15.65 -36.32
N GLU A 16 -18.25 16.03 -35.95
CA GLU A 16 -17.16 15.12 -35.68
C GLU A 16 -17.62 14.09 -34.64
N ARG A 17 -17.81 12.83 -35.07
CA ARG A 17 -18.12 11.71 -34.17
C ARG A 17 -16.92 11.52 -33.24
N ARG A 18 -16.99 12.02 -32.01
CA ARG A 18 -16.03 11.63 -30.95
C ARG A 18 -16.08 10.11 -30.82
N GLN A 19 -15.00 9.46 -31.24
CA GLN A 19 -14.97 8.02 -31.42
C GLN A 19 -14.89 7.29 -30.06
N PRO A 20 -15.79 6.35 -29.76
CA PRO A 20 -15.78 5.59 -28.49
C PRO A 20 -14.50 4.76 -28.29
N VAL A 21 -13.79 4.44 -29.37
CA VAL A 21 -12.50 3.73 -29.35
C VAL A 21 -11.41 4.54 -28.63
N VAL A 22 -11.36 5.86 -28.83
CA VAL A 22 -10.37 6.74 -28.19
C VAL A 22 -10.60 6.83 -26.68
N ILE A 23 -11.87 6.84 -26.24
CA ILE A 23 -12.20 6.84 -24.81
C ILE A 23 -11.84 5.50 -24.16
N SER A 24 -12.12 4.38 -24.85
CA SER A 24 -11.78 3.03 -24.37
C SER A 24 -10.27 2.81 -24.21
N THR A 25 -9.47 3.27 -25.17
CA THR A 25 -8.00 3.17 -25.09
C THR A 25 -7.45 4.04 -23.97
N MET A 26 -7.95 5.27 -23.79
CA MET A 26 -7.52 6.15 -22.69
C MET A 26 -7.84 5.56 -21.31
N LEU A 27 -9.02 4.98 -21.12
CA LEU A 27 -9.38 4.30 -19.87
C LEU A 27 -8.43 3.13 -19.57
N THR A 28 -8.08 2.35 -20.60
CA THR A 28 -7.15 1.22 -20.46
C THR A 28 -5.77 1.68 -19.98
N TRP A 29 -5.22 2.76 -20.56
CA TRP A 29 -3.94 3.33 -20.11
C TRP A 29 -3.99 3.88 -18.69
N VAL A 30 -5.11 4.48 -18.27
CA VAL A 30 -5.31 4.94 -16.89
C VAL A 30 -5.31 3.77 -15.91
N TYR A 31 -6.01 2.68 -16.20
CA TYR A 31 -6.00 1.48 -15.35
C TYR A 31 -4.61 0.85 -15.24
N LEU A 32 -3.89 0.74 -16.36
CA LEU A 32 -2.52 0.21 -16.36
C LEU A 32 -1.56 1.08 -15.55
N ALA A 33 -1.62 2.41 -15.72
CA ALA A 33 -0.78 3.33 -14.95
C ALA A 33 -1.07 3.23 -13.44
N ALA A 34 -2.36 3.18 -13.07
CA ALA A 34 -2.76 3.02 -11.67
C ALA A 34 -2.22 1.70 -11.08
N ALA A 35 -2.34 0.58 -11.81
CA ALA A 35 -1.84 -0.71 -11.38
C ALA A 35 -0.31 -0.75 -11.21
N ILE A 36 0.44 -0.08 -12.09
CA ILE A 36 1.90 0.02 -11.98
C ILE A 36 2.29 0.85 -10.76
N CYS A 37 1.61 1.97 -10.51
CA CYS A 37 1.88 2.81 -9.34
C CYS A 37 1.61 2.07 -8.03
N THR A 38 0.51 1.33 -7.92
CA THR A 38 0.19 0.56 -6.70
C THR A 38 1.17 -0.58 -6.47
N ALA A 39 1.51 -1.34 -7.50
CA ALA A 39 2.52 -2.40 -7.40
C ALA A 39 3.89 -1.84 -6.97
N SER A 40 4.30 -0.69 -7.53
CA SER A 40 5.56 -0.03 -7.17
C SER A 40 5.56 0.48 -5.73
N ALA A 41 4.43 1.04 -5.28
CA ALA A 41 4.27 1.50 -3.90
C ALA A 41 4.35 0.33 -2.90
N PHE A 42 3.70 -0.79 -3.23
CA PHE A 42 3.70 -1.99 -2.39
C PHE A 42 5.13 -2.52 -2.17
N LEU A 43 5.86 -2.77 -3.26
CA LEU A 43 7.25 -3.24 -3.20
C LEU A 43 8.17 -2.24 -2.49
N ARG A 44 7.94 -0.92 -2.69
CA ARG A 44 8.69 0.12 -2.00
C ARG A 44 8.51 0.05 -0.49
N TYR A 45 7.28 -0.13 -0.01
CA TYR A 45 7.00 -0.17 1.43
C TYR A 45 7.51 -1.45 2.08
N GLN A 46 7.40 -2.60 1.40
CA GLN A 46 8.01 -3.85 1.87
C GLN A 46 9.54 -3.70 2.02
N GLY A 47 10.21 -3.11 1.03
CA GLY A 47 11.66 -2.85 1.09
C GLY A 47 12.06 -1.68 1.99
N ALA A 48 11.12 -0.97 2.62
CA ALA A 48 11.39 0.16 3.51
C ALA A 48 11.46 -0.23 4.99
N ILE A 49 11.16 -1.49 5.33
CA ILE A 49 11.20 -2.04 6.69
C ILE A 49 11.93 -3.39 6.70
N PRO A 50 12.49 -3.83 7.84
CA PRO A 50 13.12 -5.13 7.95
C PRO A 50 12.10 -6.26 7.69
N ASN A 51 12.47 -7.27 6.89
CA ASN A 51 11.66 -8.46 6.61
C ASN A 51 10.21 -8.16 6.15
N GLY A 52 9.95 -7.00 5.52
CA GLY A 52 8.59 -6.53 5.22
C GLY A 52 7.79 -7.39 4.22
N ASP A 53 8.44 -8.35 3.55
CA ASP A 53 7.83 -9.30 2.63
C ASP A 53 7.45 -10.65 3.26
N ILE A 54 7.95 -10.95 4.47
CA ILE A 54 7.80 -12.25 5.15
C ILE A 54 7.30 -12.13 6.61
N VAL A 55 6.61 -11.03 6.94
CA VAL A 55 5.99 -10.87 8.27
C VAL A 55 4.88 -11.91 8.43
N PRO A 56 4.81 -12.69 9.54
CA PRO A 56 3.83 -13.75 9.69
C PRO A 56 2.40 -13.21 9.80
N ASP A 57 1.43 -13.90 9.19
CA ASP A 57 0.00 -13.65 9.35
C ASP A 57 -0.48 -14.28 10.67
N PRO A 58 -0.99 -13.49 11.65
CA PRO A 58 -1.42 -14.03 12.94
C PRO A 58 -2.74 -14.82 12.87
N CYS A 59 -3.47 -14.77 11.74
CA CYS A 59 -4.76 -15.42 11.57
C CYS A 59 -4.68 -16.77 10.84
N ARG A 60 -3.60 -17.04 10.10
CA ARG A 60 -3.42 -18.27 9.32
C ARG A 60 -1.96 -18.46 8.94
N ILE A 61 -1.62 -19.69 8.53
CA ILE A 61 -0.29 -19.97 7.97
C ILE A 61 -0.08 -19.13 6.70
N GLY A 62 0.96 -18.29 6.69
CA GLY A 62 1.38 -17.47 5.56
C GLY A 62 1.95 -16.13 6.01
N ASP A 63 2.23 -15.26 5.03
CA ASP A 63 2.81 -13.94 5.25
C ASP A 63 1.76 -12.83 5.11
N TRP A 64 2.04 -11.70 5.73
CA TRP A 64 1.25 -10.46 5.72
C TRP A 64 2.05 -9.33 5.04
N PRO A 65 2.09 -9.32 3.71
CA PRO A 65 2.94 -8.39 2.98
C PRO A 65 2.46 -6.93 3.06
N GLY A 66 1.19 -6.70 3.43
CA GLY A 66 0.59 -5.40 3.73
C GLY A 66 0.79 -4.93 5.17
N VAL A 67 2.01 -4.97 5.70
CA VAL A 67 2.34 -4.80 7.14
C VAL A 67 1.73 -3.54 7.77
N GLY A 68 1.62 -2.43 7.03
CA GLY A 68 1.04 -1.18 7.55
C GLY A 68 -0.49 -1.13 7.61
N HIS A 69 -1.19 -2.21 7.30
CA HIS A 69 -2.65 -2.25 7.16
C HIS A 69 -3.27 -3.42 7.92
N PHE A 70 -4.54 -3.26 8.33
CA PHE A 70 -5.34 -4.35 8.91
C PHE A 70 -5.75 -5.42 7.89
N SER A 71 -5.52 -5.19 6.59
CA SER A 71 -5.67 -6.22 5.57
C SER A 71 -4.31 -6.64 5.03
N SER A 72 -4.08 -7.97 4.94
CA SER A 72 -2.81 -8.52 4.47
C SER A 72 -2.43 -8.13 3.05
N ASN A 73 -3.39 -7.68 2.24
CA ASN A 73 -3.16 -7.20 0.88
C ASN A 73 -2.63 -5.74 0.82
N GLY A 74 -2.48 -5.07 1.97
CA GLY A 74 -1.99 -3.70 2.04
C GLY A 74 -3.00 -2.62 1.62
N ALA A 75 -4.30 -2.96 1.64
CA ALA A 75 -5.38 -2.02 1.35
C ALA A 75 -6.20 -1.68 2.61
N GLY A 76 -7.07 -0.67 2.47
CA GLY A 76 -7.97 -0.26 3.54
C GLY A 76 -7.29 0.52 4.67
N PRO A 77 -7.88 0.55 5.87
CA PRO A 77 -7.34 1.29 7.00
C PRO A 77 -5.94 0.84 7.39
N ARG A 78 -5.10 1.79 7.80
CA ARG A 78 -3.80 1.49 8.41
C ARG A 78 -4.00 0.93 9.81
N ASN A 79 -3.13 0.02 10.20
CA ASN A 79 -2.98 -0.39 11.60
C ASN A 79 -2.06 0.58 12.35
N GLU A 80 -1.83 0.36 13.64
CA GLU A 80 -1.03 1.27 14.45
C GLU A 80 0.41 1.41 13.93
N PHE A 81 1.03 0.31 13.50
CA PHE A 81 2.34 0.35 12.84
C PHE A 81 2.34 1.26 11.61
N GLY A 82 1.35 1.10 10.73
CA GLY A 82 1.24 1.91 9.52
C GLY A 82 1.02 3.39 9.80
N LEU A 83 0.31 3.72 10.89
CA LEU A 83 0.14 5.11 11.34
C LEU A 83 1.47 5.67 11.86
N ASP A 84 2.19 4.91 12.67
CA ASP A 84 3.49 5.32 13.22
C ASP A 84 4.58 5.41 12.15
N PHE A 85 4.58 4.49 11.19
CA PHE A 85 5.47 4.54 10.05
C PHE A 85 5.19 5.75 9.16
N ALA A 86 3.91 6.11 8.97
CA ALA A 86 3.55 7.34 8.27
C ALA A 86 3.96 8.59 9.06
N ALA A 87 3.81 8.60 10.39
CA ALA A 87 4.27 9.68 11.26
C ALA A 87 5.80 9.83 11.22
N ALA A 88 6.53 8.73 11.06
CA ALA A 88 7.97 8.70 10.83
C ALA A 88 8.39 9.10 9.39
N GLY A 89 7.45 9.58 8.57
CA GLY A 89 7.72 10.00 7.19
C GLY A 89 8.03 8.84 6.25
N HIS A 90 7.49 7.65 6.55
CA HIS A 90 7.75 6.42 5.80
C HIS A 90 9.22 5.99 5.79
N VAL A 91 9.90 6.20 6.92
CA VAL A 91 11.30 5.81 7.13
C VAL A 91 11.42 4.89 8.33
N TRP A 92 12.20 3.81 8.19
CA TRP A 92 12.63 2.97 9.31
C TRP A 92 13.63 3.74 10.18
N THR A 93 13.10 4.51 11.13
CA THR A 93 13.90 5.27 12.09
C THR A 93 14.18 4.43 13.33
N GLN A 94 15.23 4.77 14.08
CA GLN A 94 15.50 4.14 15.37
C GLN A 94 14.31 4.30 16.34
N SER A 95 13.64 5.45 16.34
CA SER A 95 12.47 5.68 17.17
C SER A 95 11.30 4.78 16.79
N LEU A 96 11.08 4.55 15.49
CA LEU A 96 10.04 3.62 15.04
C LEU A 96 10.42 2.19 15.40
N CYS A 97 11.66 1.78 15.16
CA CYS A 97 12.14 0.44 15.52
C CYS A 97 11.95 0.11 17.00
N GLN A 98 12.23 1.06 17.90
CA GLN A 98 12.10 0.90 19.35
C GLN A 98 10.66 1.06 19.86
N LYS A 99 9.72 1.45 19.00
CA LYS A 99 8.33 1.63 19.39
C LYS A 99 7.61 0.30 19.44
N ASP A 100 6.75 0.15 20.45
CA ASP A 100 5.72 -0.88 20.54
C ASP A 100 4.43 -0.27 19.99
N SER A 101 4.16 -0.44 18.69
CA SER A 101 3.07 0.29 18.02
C SER A 101 1.70 -0.25 18.40
N ASP A 102 1.61 -1.56 18.53
CA ASP A 102 0.41 -2.34 18.85
C ASP A 102 0.40 -2.88 20.28
N ARG A 103 1.20 -2.30 21.16
CA ARG A 103 1.06 -2.35 22.63
C ARG A 103 0.97 -3.77 23.18
N ASP A 104 1.61 -4.72 22.52
CA ASP A 104 1.62 -6.14 22.89
C ASP A 104 2.82 -6.47 23.80
N GLY A 105 3.68 -5.48 24.06
CA GLY A 105 4.88 -5.58 24.87
C GLY A 105 6.16 -5.85 24.07
N ARG A 106 6.09 -5.88 22.73
CA ARG A 106 7.23 -6.04 21.84
C ARG A 106 7.46 -4.76 21.05
N THR A 107 8.73 -4.46 20.78
CA THR A 107 9.07 -3.37 19.88
C THR A 107 9.01 -3.85 18.43
N ASN A 108 8.65 -2.97 17.50
CA ASN A 108 8.62 -3.25 16.06
C ASN A 108 9.91 -3.94 15.59
N GLY A 109 11.07 -3.53 16.10
CA GLY A 109 12.36 -4.13 15.78
C GLY A 109 12.50 -5.57 16.27
N GLN A 110 12.04 -5.89 17.49
CA GLN A 110 12.04 -7.27 17.96
C GLN A 110 11.18 -8.17 17.07
N GLU A 111 10.03 -7.67 16.65
CA GLU A 111 9.05 -8.43 15.87
C GLU A 111 9.47 -8.61 14.42
N LEU A 112 10.05 -7.58 13.81
CA LEU A 112 10.56 -7.59 12.44
C LEU A 112 11.99 -8.15 12.31
N GLY A 113 12.59 -8.63 13.40
CA GLY A 113 13.91 -9.30 13.37
C GLY A 113 15.13 -8.37 13.40
N ASP A 114 14.95 -7.08 13.74
CA ASP A 114 16.00 -6.08 14.02
C ASP A 114 15.93 -5.56 15.49
N PRO A 115 16.14 -6.40 16.51
CA PRO A 115 16.01 -5.99 17.92
C PRO A 115 17.03 -4.94 18.36
N THR A 116 18.08 -4.71 17.56
CA THR A 116 19.12 -3.72 17.83
C THR A 116 18.94 -2.41 17.07
N CYS A 117 17.92 -2.30 16.22
CA CYS A 117 17.63 -1.12 15.41
C CYS A 117 18.80 -0.66 14.55
N ARG A 118 19.47 -1.59 13.86
CA ARG A 118 20.64 -1.32 13.00
C ARG A 118 20.34 -1.52 11.52
N TRP A 119 19.22 -2.13 11.18
CA TRP A 119 18.88 -2.38 9.79
C TRP A 119 18.66 -1.06 9.06
N THR A 120 19.12 -1.04 7.82
CA THR A 120 18.78 -0.01 6.84
C THR A 120 18.49 -0.71 5.51
N PRO A 121 17.77 -0.07 4.57
CA PRO A 121 17.47 -0.65 3.27
C PRO A 121 18.69 -1.13 2.47
N THR A 122 19.88 -0.61 2.78
CA THR A 122 21.15 -0.97 2.14
C THR A 122 22.06 -1.83 3.03
N SER A 123 21.60 -2.23 4.22
CA SER A 123 22.41 -3.04 5.14
C SER A 123 22.54 -4.48 4.66
N THR A 124 23.71 -5.07 4.88
CA THR A 124 23.99 -6.50 4.61
C THR A 124 23.90 -7.35 5.88
N ILE A 125 23.29 -6.82 6.94
CA ILE A 125 23.16 -7.50 8.22
C ILE A 125 22.17 -8.65 8.07
N SER A 126 22.56 -9.84 8.55
CA SER A 126 21.63 -10.95 8.69
C SER A 126 20.66 -10.64 9.82
N LEU A 127 19.38 -10.49 9.48
CA LEU A 127 18.30 -10.33 10.46
C LEU A 127 17.88 -11.70 11.01
N ALA A 128 17.26 -11.68 12.18
CA ALA A 128 16.43 -12.81 12.60
C ALA A 128 15.18 -12.88 11.72
N ALA A 129 14.54 -14.05 11.66
CA ALA A 129 13.21 -14.15 11.07
C ALA A 129 12.22 -13.29 11.90
N PRO A 130 11.24 -12.64 11.27
CA PRO A 130 10.20 -11.95 12.00
C PRO A 130 9.35 -12.95 12.79
N THR A 131 8.88 -12.56 13.97
CA THR A 131 8.20 -13.48 14.90
C THR A 131 6.71 -13.22 15.09
N THR A 132 6.29 -11.95 15.00
CA THR A 132 4.91 -11.47 15.20
C THR A 132 4.66 -10.28 14.27
N HIS A 133 3.43 -9.78 14.25
CA HIS A 133 3.06 -8.66 13.39
C HIS A 133 3.10 -7.33 14.16
N PRO A 134 3.91 -6.32 13.76
CA PRO A 134 4.19 -5.10 14.56
C PRO A 134 3.05 -4.09 14.73
N GLY A 135 1.86 -4.47 14.27
CA GLY A 135 0.69 -3.61 14.13
C GLY A 135 -0.59 -4.32 14.52
N ILE A 136 -0.52 -5.58 14.95
CA ILE A 136 -1.63 -6.41 15.37
C ILE A 136 -1.30 -6.91 16.77
N CYS A 137 -2.04 -6.44 17.77
CA CYS A 137 -1.79 -6.82 19.15
C CYS A 137 -2.02 -8.32 19.34
N GLU A 138 -0.97 -9.03 19.75
CA GLU A 138 -0.98 -10.47 19.97
C GLU A 138 -0.81 -10.84 21.46
N PRO A 139 -1.55 -11.84 21.99
CA PRO A 139 -2.50 -12.69 21.30
C PRO A 139 -3.83 -11.99 21.01
N ILE A 140 -4.33 -12.18 19.79
CA ILE A 140 -5.60 -11.64 19.33
C ILE A 140 -6.74 -12.09 20.25
N GLY A 141 -7.61 -11.15 20.62
CA GLY A 141 -8.75 -11.41 21.51
C GLY A 141 -8.40 -11.54 22.99
N SER A 142 -7.13 -11.39 23.38
CA SER A 142 -6.75 -11.29 24.79
C SER A 142 -7.27 -10.01 25.44
N SER A 143 -7.38 -10.00 26.77
CA SER A 143 -7.77 -8.80 27.53
C SER A 143 -6.76 -7.64 27.35
N ALA A 144 -5.49 -7.95 27.17
CA ALA A 144 -4.44 -6.96 26.89
C ALA A 144 -4.66 -6.28 25.53
N CYS A 145 -5.21 -7.01 24.56
CA CYS A 145 -5.46 -6.53 23.20
C CYS A 145 -6.90 -6.05 22.94
N ALA A 146 -7.75 -5.98 23.97
CA ALA A 146 -9.15 -5.59 23.82
C ALA A 146 -9.37 -4.15 23.30
N TRP A 147 -8.33 -3.30 23.34
CA TRP A 147 -8.36 -1.94 22.80
C TRP A 147 -8.25 -1.90 21.27
N GLN A 148 -7.62 -2.92 20.66
CA GLN A 148 -7.53 -3.07 19.23
C GLN A 148 -8.68 -3.95 18.78
N ALA A 149 -9.72 -3.36 18.20
CA ALA A 149 -10.90 -4.09 17.71
C ALA A 149 -10.61 -4.85 16.40
N PHE A 150 -9.54 -5.66 16.41
CA PHE A 150 -9.13 -6.53 15.32
C PHE A 150 -9.46 -7.99 15.63
N LEU A 151 -9.97 -8.70 14.64
CA LEU A 151 -10.25 -10.12 14.69
C LEU A 151 -9.82 -10.75 13.37
N CYS A 152 -9.39 -12.01 13.47
CA CYS A 152 -9.46 -12.96 12.38
C CYS A 152 -10.92 -13.34 12.12
#